data_AF-A0A3D0DWH2-F1
#
_entry.id   AF-A0A3D0DWH2-F1
#
_cell.length_a   1.000
_cell.length_b   1.000
_cell.length_c   1.000
_cell.angle_alpha   90.00
_cell.angle_beta   90.00
_cell.angle_gamma   90.00
#
_symmetry.space_group_name_H-M   'P 1'
#
loop_
_entity.id
_entity.type
_entity.pdbx_description
1 polymer ?
#
loop_
_entity_poly.entity_id
_entity_poly.type
_entity_poly.pdbx_seq_one_letter_code
_entity_poly.pdbx_strand_id
1 'polypeptide(L)'
;MEHDAAWIDNSNGDLLQYDFFAPSHWTTERVGAEQAAIADLIDSVELQDLAPAPRWLQLARRLPGPLRAALLAELRAGNQLAGIGSAGWPGEGSIVVNMRDRFSAARHAPPFGVTWRAPEDAHYAREELRQRVGAVEFLILT
;
A
#
# COMPACT_ATOMS: atom_id res chain seq x y z
N MET A 1 -23.13 -6.07 15.22
CA MET A 1 -21.77 -5.89 15.75
C MET A 1 -21.09 -4.90 14.82
N GLU A 2 -20.89 -3.66 15.24
CA GLU A 2 -19.98 -2.77 14.52
C GLU A 2 -18.58 -3.39 14.57
N HIS A 3 -18.00 -3.66 13.41
CA HIS A 3 -16.61 -4.08 13.33
C HIS A 3 -15.76 -2.88 13.71
N ASP A 4 -15.14 -2.92 14.89
CA ASP A 4 -14.16 -1.91 15.35
C ASP A 4 -12.79 -2.07 14.64
N ALA A 5 -12.68 -3.05 13.75
CA ALA A 5 -11.50 -3.29 12.93
C ALA A 5 -11.59 -2.47 11.63
N ALA A 6 -10.62 -1.57 11.43
CA ALA A 6 -10.51 -0.78 10.21
C ALA A 6 -10.06 -1.59 8.98
N TRP A 7 -9.51 -2.78 9.18
CA TRP A 7 -9.10 -3.68 8.09
C TRP A 7 -10.17 -4.74 7.84
N ILE A 8 -10.63 -4.82 6.59
CA ILE A 8 -11.59 -5.82 6.12
C ILE A 8 -10.82 -6.84 5.27
N ASP A 9 -10.92 -8.12 5.63
CA ASP A 9 -10.40 -9.23 4.82
C ASP A 9 -11.42 -9.60 3.74
N ASN A 10 -11.10 -9.26 2.50
CA ASN A 10 -11.88 -9.58 1.29
C ASN A 10 -11.17 -10.65 0.43
N SER A 11 -10.27 -11.44 1.04
CA SER A 11 -9.53 -12.48 0.34
C SER A 11 -10.47 -13.55 -0.24
N ASN A 12 -10.16 -14.03 -1.44
CA ASN A 12 -10.93 -15.07 -2.13
C ASN A 12 -10.00 -16.18 -2.62
N GLY A 13 -10.08 -17.36 -1.99
CA GLY A 13 -9.17 -18.46 -2.25
C GLY A 13 -7.72 -18.09 -1.95
N ASP A 14 -6.84 -18.20 -2.95
CA ASP A 14 -5.42 -17.90 -2.83
C ASP A 14 -5.09 -16.40 -3.03
N LEU A 15 -6.06 -15.60 -3.48
CA LEU A 15 -5.87 -14.17 -3.70
C LEU A 15 -6.18 -13.41 -2.40
N LEU A 16 -5.13 -12.87 -1.78
CA LEU A 16 -5.25 -12.02 -0.61
C LEU A 16 -5.71 -10.62 -1.01
N GLN A 17 -6.72 -10.08 -0.32
CA GLN A 17 -7.19 -8.71 -0.49
C GLN A 17 -7.62 -8.15 0.86
N TYR A 18 -7.08 -6.99 1.20
CA TYR A 18 -7.36 -6.29 2.46
C TYR A 18 -7.70 -4.84 2.17
N ASP A 19 -8.88 -4.39 2.60
CA ASP A 19 -9.31 -3.01 2.43
C ASP A 19 -9.29 -2.29 3.77
N PHE A 20 -8.84 -1.03 3.76
CA PHE A 20 -8.88 -0.16 4.91
C PHE A 20 -10.15 0.72 4.85
N PHE A 21 -11.07 0.45 5.76
CA PHE A 21 -12.30 1.19 5.95
C PHE A 21 -12.39 1.66 7.41
N ALA A 22 -12.07 2.93 7.64
CA ALA A 22 -12.19 3.51 8.98
C ALA A 22 -13.65 3.41 9.48
N PRO A 23 -13.88 2.91 10.72
CA PRO A 23 -15.19 2.94 11.33
C PRO A 23 -15.79 4.35 11.34
N SER A 24 -17.10 4.45 11.12
CA SER A 24 -17.81 5.75 10.99
C SER A 24 -17.71 6.64 12.23
N HIS A 25 -17.45 6.05 13.39
CA HIS A 25 -17.29 6.77 14.66
C HIS A 25 -15.86 7.27 14.89
N TRP A 26 -14.88 6.93 14.03
CA TRP A 26 -13.52 7.45 14.14
C TRP A 26 -13.47 8.91 13.70
N THR A 27 -12.74 9.73 14.46
CA THR A 27 -12.44 11.11 14.08
C THR A 27 -11.36 11.14 13.01
N THR A 28 -11.27 12.24 12.25
CA THR A 28 -10.18 12.46 11.28
C THR A 28 -8.79 12.34 11.92
N GLU A 29 -8.64 12.83 13.16
CA GLU A 29 -7.40 12.72 13.93
C GLU A 29 -7.06 11.25 14.23
N ARG A 30 -8.05 10.44 14.63
CA ARG A 30 -7.86 9.01 14.88
C ARG A 30 -7.46 8.27 13.60
N VAL A 31 -8.10 8.57 12.47
CA VAL A 31 -7.74 7.98 11.16
C VAL A 31 -6.31 8.35 10.80
N GLY A 32 -5.91 9.62 10.95
CA GLY A 32 -4.54 10.06 10.69
C GLY A 32 -3.51 9.37 11.58
N ALA A 33 -3.81 9.22 12.88
CA ALA A 33 -2.95 8.51 13.82
C ALA A 33 -2.79 7.03 13.46
N GLU A 34 -3.87 6.36 13.02
CA GLU A 34 -3.81 4.98 12.58
C GLU A 34 -2.97 4.82 11.30
N GLN A 35 -3.14 5.71 10.33
CA GLN A 35 -2.35 5.69 9.08
C GLN A 35 -0.86 5.96 9.32
N ALA A 36 -0.53 6.86 10.26
CA ALA A 36 0.84 7.06 10.72
C ALA A 36 1.41 5.79 11.39
N ALA A 37 0.65 5.15 12.26
CA ALA A 37 1.05 3.89 12.90
C ALA A 37 1.25 2.75 11.87
N ILE A 38 0.44 2.70 10.81
CA ILE A 38 0.64 1.77 9.69
C ILE A 38 2.00 1.97 9.04
N ALA A 39 2.44 3.22 8.81
CA ALA A 39 3.75 3.50 8.24
C ALA A 39 4.88 2.97 9.15
N ASP A 40 4.78 3.19 10.46
CA ASP A 40 5.78 2.68 11.43
C ASP A 40 5.81 1.14 11.47
N LEU A 41 4.64 0.49 11.40
CA LEU A 41 4.55 -0.97 11.31
C LEU A 41 5.22 -1.52 10.05
N ILE A 42 5.05 -0.86 8.91
CA ILE A 42 5.68 -1.26 7.64
C ILE A 42 7.20 -1.05 7.70
N ASP A 43 7.67 0.03 8.31
CA ASP A 43 9.10 0.37 8.40
C ASP A 43 9.86 -0.45 9.45
N SER A 44 9.18 -0.98 10.47
CA SER A 44 9.81 -1.79 11.52
C SER A 44 10.51 -3.04 10.95
N VAL A 45 11.85 -3.03 11.01
CA VAL A 45 12.75 -4.08 10.46
C VAL A 45 12.75 -5.36 11.29
N GLU A 46 12.32 -5.32 12.56
CA GLU A 46 12.68 -6.34 13.57
C GLU A 46 11.59 -7.32 14.01
N LEU A 47 10.33 -7.18 13.59
CA LEU A 47 9.28 -8.06 14.10
C LEU A 47 9.01 -9.23 13.14
N GLN A 48 10.02 -10.09 12.97
CA GLN A 48 9.83 -11.44 12.45
C GLN A 48 9.44 -12.44 13.55
N ASP A 49 9.67 -12.11 14.84
CA ASP A 49 9.61 -13.09 15.94
C ASP A 49 8.62 -12.79 17.09
N LEU A 50 7.69 -11.83 16.95
CA LEU A 50 6.67 -11.60 17.99
C LEU A 50 5.27 -11.52 17.36
N ALA A 51 4.53 -12.62 17.51
CA ALA A 51 3.19 -12.88 16.96
C ALA A 51 3.10 -12.87 15.42
N PRO A 52 2.22 -13.69 14.81
CA PRO A 52 2.01 -13.60 13.36
C PRO A 52 1.45 -12.22 13.03
N ALA A 53 2.26 -11.41 12.34
CA ALA A 53 1.83 -10.11 11.83
C ALA A 53 0.54 -10.26 11.01
N PRO A 54 -0.37 -9.27 11.05
CA PRO A 54 -1.53 -9.26 10.16
C PRO A 54 -1.12 -9.48 8.71
N ARG A 55 -1.90 -10.27 7.95
CA ARG A 55 -1.54 -10.66 6.57
C ARG A 55 -1.36 -9.46 5.63
N TRP A 56 -2.13 -8.39 5.80
CA TRP A 56 -1.94 -7.13 5.05
C TRP A 56 -0.53 -6.55 5.27
N LEU A 57 0.00 -6.63 6.49
CA LEU A 57 1.33 -6.12 6.85
C LEU A 57 2.42 -7.00 6.24
N GLN A 58 2.20 -8.32 6.19
CA GLN A 58 3.10 -9.24 5.50
C GLN A 58 3.19 -8.91 4.00
N LEU A 59 2.08 -8.55 3.35
CA LEU A 59 2.08 -8.10 1.95
C LEU A 59 2.87 -6.80 1.80
N ALA A 60 2.63 -5.80 2.65
CA ALA A 60 3.34 -4.52 2.58
C ALA A 60 4.86 -4.69 2.77
N ARG A 61 5.27 -5.59 3.67
CA ARG A 61 6.69 -5.91 3.90
C ARG A 61 7.33 -6.71 2.76
N ARG A 62 6.54 -7.45 1.97
CA ARG A 62 7.01 -8.17 0.77
C ARG A 62 7.23 -7.27 -0.44
N LEU A 63 6.76 -6.03 -0.42
CA LEU A 63 7.08 -5.06 -1.47
C LEU A 63 8.61 -4.91 -1.60
N PRO A 64 9.14 -4.78 -2.83
CA PRO A 64 10.54 -4.47 -3.04
C PRO A 64 10.95 -3.20 -2.28
N GLY A 65 12.19 -3.17 -1.77
CA GLY A 65 12.68 -2.10 -0.91
C GLY A 65 12.42 -0.67 -1.44
N PRO A 66 12.78 -0.35 -2.69
CA PRO A 66 12.53 0.98 -3.25
C PRO A 66 11.04 1.34 -3.35
N LEU A 67 10.18 0.42 -3.78
CA LEU A 67 8.74 0.64 -3.85
C LEU A 67 8.12 0.77 -2.45
N ARG A 68 8.56 -0.02 -1.48
CA ARG A 68 8.16 0.11 -0.08
C ARG A 68 8.57 1.47 0.51
N ALA A 69 9.75 1.96 0.17
CA ALA A 69 10.19 3.30 0.57
C ALA A 69 9.29 4.40 -0.04
N ALA A 70 8.84 4.23 -1.29
CA ALA A 70 7.88 5.14 -1.90
C ALA A 70 6.52 5.12 -1.19
N LEU A 71 6.01 3.93 -0.83
CA LEU A 71 4.79 3.80 0.00
C LEU A 71 4.93 4.55 1.33
N LEU A 72 6.03 4.33 2.04
CA LEU A 72 6.29 5.00 3.32
C LEU A 72 6.37 6.52 3.18
N ALA A 73 6.94 7.02 2.08
CA ALA A 73 7.02 8.45 1.81
C ALA A 73 5.63 9.07 1.62
N GLU A 74 4.73 8.38 0.90
CA GLU A 74 3.35 8.82 0.71
C GLU A 74 2.55 8.81 2.01
N LEU A 75 2.64 7.75 2.80
CA LEU A 75 1.97 7.68 4.12
C LEU A 75 2.45 8.80 5.05
N ARG A 76 3.77 9.03 5.10
CA ARG A 76 4.36 10.13 5.89
C ARG A 76 4.00 11.52 5.37
N ALA A 77 3.65 11.64 4.09
CA ALA A 77 3.15 12.86 3.50
C ALA A 77 1.66 13.12 3.81
N GLY A 78 0.97 12.17 4.44
CA GLY A 78 -0.45 12.26 4.80
C GLY A 78 -1.40 11.59 3.81
N ASN A 79 -0.87 10.94 2.77
CA ASN A 79 -1.69 10.06 1.93
C ASN A 79 -2.13 8.85 2.77
N GLN A 80 -3.25 8.25 2.41
CA GLN A 80 -3.86 7.17 3.19
C GLN A 80 -3.90 5.90 2.38
N LEU A 81 -3.60 4.78 3.04
CA LEU A 81 -3.77 3.47 2.45
C LEU A 81 -5.28 3.15 2.37
N ALA A 82 -5.73 2.75 1.17
CA ALA A 82 -7.09 2.31 0.90
C ALA A 82 -7.22 0.78 0.87
N GLY A 83 -6.21 0.07 0.37
CA GLY A 83 -6.15 -1.39 0.44
C GLY A 83 -4.82 -1.96 -0.06
N ILE A 84 -4.63 -3.26 0.14
CA ILE A 84 -3.47 -4.02 -0.33
C ILE A 84 -3.87 -5.46 -0.64
N GLY A 85 -3.36 -5.99 -1.75
CA GLY A 85 -3.67 -7.36 -2.16
C GLY A 85 -2.63 -8.00 -3.05
N SER A 86 -2.69 -9.33 -3.16
CA SER A 86 -1.94 -10.12 -4.12
C SER A 86 -2.87 -10.50 -5.28
N ALA A 87 -3.25 -9.52 -6.10
CA ALA A 87 -4.37 -9.62 -7.03
C ALA A 87 -4.14 -10.55 -8.25
N GLY A 88 -2.97 -11.18 -8.39
CA GLY A 88 -2.60 -11.92 -9.61
C GLY A 88 -2.46 -11.03 -10.87
N TRP A 89 -2.62 -9.73 -10.68
CA TRP A 89 -2.45 -8.66 -11.64
C TRP A 89 -1.47 -7.63 -11.07
N PRO A 90 -0.59 -7.02 -11.88
CA PRO A 90 -0.44 -7.15 -13.35
C PRO A 90 0.15 -8.49 -13.81
N GLY A 91 0.61 -9.32 -12.89
CA GLY A 91 0.99 -10.72 -13.15
C GLY A 91 1.01 -11.55 -11.87
N GLU A 92 1.38 -12.82 -12.00
CA GLU A 92 1.50 -13.71 -10.85
C GLU A 92 2.54 -13.21 -9.83
N GLY A 93 2.24 -13.35 -8.54
CA GLY A 93 3.11 -12.90 -7.45
C GLY A 93 3.12 -11.39 -7.18
N SER A 94 2.39 -10.61 -7.99
CA SER A 94 2.26 -9.16 -7.81
C SER A 94 1.62 -8.81 -6.47
N ILE A 95 2.05 -7.69 -5.90
CA ILE A 95 1.36 -7.02 -4.80
C ILE A 95 0.97 -5.64 -5.29
N VAL A 96 -0.30 -5.30 -5.07
CA VAL A 96 -0.90 -4.03 -5.46
C VAL A 96 -1.35 -3.33 -4.20
N VAL A 97 -0.95 -2.06 -4.06
CA VAL A 97 -1.39 -1.17 -2.98
C VAL A 97 -2.25 -0.07 -3.58
N ASN A 98 -3.42 0.16 -3.01
CA ASN A 98 -4.28 1.27 -3.37
C ASN A 98 -4.16 2.37 -2.31
N MET A 99 -3.89 3.59 -2.76
CA MET A 99 -3.88 4.81 -1.97
C MET A 99 -5.20 5.56 -2.15
N ARG A 100 -5.53 6.46 -1.22
CA ARG A 100 -6.75 7.27 -1.30
C ARG A 100 -6.58 8.50 -2.17
N ASP A 101 -5.40 9.10 -2.13
CA ASP A 101 -5.11 10.35 -2.82
C ASP A 101 -4.08 10.15 -3.93
N ARG A 102 -4.20 10.97 -4.98
CA ARG A 102 -3.23 11.00 -6.07
C ARG A 102 -1.85 11.31 -5.55
N PHE A 103 -0.84 10.64 -6.12
CA PHE A 103 0.54 10.92 -5.76
C PHE A 103 0.86 12.39 -5.99
N SER A 104 1.45 13.02 -4.98
CA SER A 104 1.72 14.45 -5.05
C SER A 104 2.80 14.75 -6.09
N ALA A 105 2.39 15.38 -7.19
CA ALA A 105 3.25 15.84 -8.28
C ALA A 105 4.41 16.75 -7.81
N ALA A 106 4.26 17.39 -6.64
CA ALA A 106 5.26 18.26 -6.05
C ALA A 106 6.39 17.50 -5.32
N ARG A 107 6.29 16.17 -5.12
CA ARG A 107 7.16 15.48 -4.16
C ARG A 107 8.04 14.37 -4.69
N HIS A 108 7.76 13.67 -5.79
CA HIS A 108 8.51 12.44 -6.07
C HIS A 108 9.10 12.30 -7.48
N ALA A 109 10.40 12.55 -7.58
CA ALA A 109 11.23 11.70 -8.44
C ALA A 109 11.20 10.28 -7.82
N PRO A 110 10.73 9.25 -8.55
CA PRO A 110 10.68 7.90 -8.02
C PRO A 110 12.06 7.44 -7.52
N PRO A 111 12.14 6.70 -6.41
CA PRO A 111 13.39 6.07 -5.98
C PRO A 111 14.00 5.21 -7.09
N PHE A 112 15.32 4.98 -7.03
CA PHE A 112 15.99 4.11 -8.00
C PHE A 112 15.31 2.73 -8.08
N GLY A 113 14.97 2.30 -9.30
CA GLY A 113 14.27 1.04 -9.56
C GLY A 113 12.74 1.14 -9.50
N VAL A 114 12.18 2.27 -9.05
CA VAL A 114 10.75 2.60 -9.18
C VAL A 114 10.57 3.49 -10.40
N THR A 115 9.48 3.28 -11.15
CA THR A 115 9.14 4.13 -12.30
C THR A 115 7.67 4.49 -12.25
N TRP A 116 7.33 5.67 -12.76
CA TRP A 116 5.95 5.96 -13.11
C TRP A 116 5.52 5.03 -14.24
N ARG A 117 4.37 4.38 -14.09
CA ARG A 117 3.71 3.82 -15.27
C ARG A 117 3.21 4.99 -16.11
N ALA A 118 3.43 4.92 -17.41
CA ALA A 118 2.89 5.89 -18.35
C ALA A 118 1.53 5.35 -18.83
N PRO A 119 0.40 5.93 -18.41
CA PRO A 119 -0.87 5.65 -19.06
C PRO A 119 -0.87 6.25 -20.47
N GLU A 120 -1.71 5.69 -21.34
CA GLU A 120 -1.92 6.21 -22.70
C GLU A 120 -2.54 7.62 -22.68
N ASP A 121 -3.26 7.96 -21.61
CA ASP A 121 -3.83 9.29 -21.36
C ASP A 121 -3.00 10.05 -20.31
N ALA A 122 -2.55 11.25 -20.68
CA ALA A 122 -1.78 12.13 -19.82
C ALA A 122 -2.55 12.60 -18.57
N HIS A 123 -3.89 12.52 -18.56
CA HIS A 123 -4.72 12.82 -17.39
C HIS A 123 -4.43 11.88 -16.21
N TYR A 124 -4.07 10.63 -16.49
CA TYR A 124 -3.74 9.62 -15.49
C TYR A 124 -2.23 9.57 -15.19
N ALA A 125 -1.45 10.48 -15.76
CA ALA A 125 -0.02 10.51 -15.52
C ALA A 125 0.27 10.67 -14.01
N ARG A 126 1.20 9.87 -13.50
CA ARG A 126 1.59 9.84 -12.09
C ARG A 126 0.51 9.31 -11.14
N GLU A 127 -0.31 8.38 -11.60
CA GLU A 127 -1.25 7.64 -10.75
C GLU A 127 -0.75 6.25 -10.35
N GLU A 128 0.33 5.76 -10.97
CA GLU A 128 0.87 4.43 -10.69
C GLU A 128 2.40 4.43 -10.58
N LEU A 129 2.90 4.00 -9.42
CA LEU A 129 4.31 3.67 -9.21
C LEU A 129 4.49 2.16 -9.39
N ARG A 130 5.48 1.78 -10.19
CA ARG A 130 5.82 0.37 -10.42
C ARG A 130 7.27 0.07 -10.10
N GLN A 131 7.52 -1.17 -9.67
CA GLN A 131 8.84 -1.77 -9.64
C GLN A 131 8.77 -3.21 -10.14
N ARG A 132 9.72 -3.61 -10.98
CA ARG A 132 9.88 -5.00 -11.44
C ARG A 132 11.05 -5.66 -10.73
N VAL A 133 10.85 -6.89 -10.26
CA VAL A 133 11.91 -7.77 -9.72
C VAL A 133 11.80 -9.12 -10.43
N GLY A 134 12.74 -9.39 -11.34
CA GLY A 134 12.64 -10.52 -12.26
C GLY A 134 11.39 -10.41 -13.14
N ALA A 135 10.52 -11.42 -13.09
CA ALA A 135 9.27 -11.46 -13.85
C ALA A 135 8.07 -10.83 -13.11
N VAL A 136 8.22 -10.48 -11.82
CA VAL A 136 7.12 -9.97 -11.00
C VAL A 136 7.09 -8.45 -11.03
N GLU A 137 5.91 -7.88 -11.23
CA GLU A 137 5.66 -6.44 -11.20
C GLU A 137 4.82 -6.09 -9.98
N PHE A 138 5.28 -5.08 -9.22
CA PHE A 138 4.63 -4.59 -8.01
C PHE A 138 4.15 -3.18 -8.25
N LEU A 139 2.97 -2.84 -7.72
CA LEU A 139 2.31 -1.56 -7.98
C LEU A 139 1.86 -0.86 -6.70
N ILE A 140 1.93 0.47 -6.72
CA ILE A 140 1.19 1.36 -5.83
C ILE A 140 0.37 2.28 -6.74
N LEU A 141 -0.93 2.36 -6.50
CA LEU A 141 -1.94 3.03 -7.31
C LEU A 141 -2.73 4.02 -6.46
N THR A 142 -3.47 4.91 -7.10
CA THR A 142 -4.45 5.84 -6.51
C THR A 142 -5.76 5.81 -7.30
#